data_AF-A0A7S4BH61-F1
#
_entry.id   AF-A0A7S4BH61-F1
#
_cell.length_a   1.000
_cell.length_b   1.000
_cell.length_c   1.000
_cell.angle_alpha   90.00
_cell.angle_beta   90.00
_cell.angle_gamma   90.00
#
_symmetry.space_group_name_H-M   'P 1'
#
loop_
_entity.id
_entity.type
_entity.pdbx_description
1 polymer ?
#
loop_
_entity_poly.entity_id
_entity_poly.type
_entity_poly.pdbx_seq_one_letter_code
_entity_poly.pdbx_strand_id
1 'polypeptide(L)'
;AQMCEKHSLLQFRRIGAMLYKRAKKWSKSVELSKKDKVWDEAIDTAAESGDCAIAEELLHFFVEQKLNACFAATLYTCYPLLRPDVVMELSWRNGLNDFAMP
;
A
#
# COMPACT_ATOMS: atom_id res chain seq x y z
N ALA A 1 -11.45 -14.11 10.22
CA ALA A 1 -10.18 -13.50 9.76
C ALA A 1 -8.98 -14.43 10.05
N GLN A 2 -8.65 -14.76 11.30
CA GLN A 2 -7.47 -15.59 11.63
C GLN A 2 -7.40 -16.98 10.98
N MET A 3 -8.54 -17.63 10.73
CA MET A 3 -8.57 -18.91 10.01
C MET A 3 -8.32 -18.74 8.50
N CYS A 4 -8.69 -17.59 7.94
CA CYS A 4 -8.51 -17.26 6.53
C CYS A 4 -7.06 -16.85 6.20
N GLU A 5 -6.33 -16.29 7.18
CA GLU A 5 -4.90 -15.93 7.03
C GLU A 5 -4.00 -17.15 6.81
N LYS A 6 -4.33 -18.29 7.44
CA LYS A 6 -3.50 -19.50 7.43
C LYS A 6 -3.81 -20.44 6.27
N HIS A 7 -4.81 -20.13 5.46
CA HIS A 7 -5.26 -21.03 4.42
C HIS A 7 -4.31 -21.00 3.23
N SER A 8 -4.05 -22.18 2.65
CA SER A 8 -3.13 -22.37 1.51
C SER A 8 -3.54 -21.63 0.22
N LEU A 9 -4.81 -21.22 0.10
CA LEU A 9 -5.34 -20.59 -1.11
C LEU A 9 -5.27 -19.07 -0.97
N LEU A 10 -4.74 -18.40 -2.00
CA LEU A 10 -4.64 -16.95 -2.07
C LEU A 10 -6.00 -16.27 -1.88
N GLN A 11 -7.07 -16.81 -2.46
CA GLN A 11 -8.40 -16.20 -2.41
C GLN A 11 -8.98 -16.16 -0.98
N PHE A 12 -8.70 -17.15 -0.14
CA PHE A 12 -9.14 -17.09 1.26
C PHE A 12 -8.35 -16.07 2.06
N ARG A 13 -7.04 -15.91 1.79
CA ARG A 13 -6.24 -14.83 2.40
C ARG A 13 -6.71 -13.46 1.97
N ARG A 14 -7.07 -13.31 0.69
CA ARG A 14 -7.71 -12.11 0.11
C ARG A 14 -9.00 -11.73 0.84
N ILE A 15 -9.90 -12.70 1.04
CA ILE A 15 -11.12 -12.51 1.85
C ILE A 15 -10.77 -12.15 3.30
N GLY A 16 -9.69 -12.72 3.84
CA GLY A 16 -9.14 -12.38 5.15
C GLY A 16 -8.75 -10.90 5.26
N ALA A 17 -8.03 -10.38 4.27
CA ALA A 17 -7.67 -8.96 4.17
C ALA A 17 -8.92 -8.07 4.10
N MET A 18 -9.88 -8.40 3.24
CA MET A 18 -11.17 -7.67 3.15
C MET A 18 -11.94 -7.67 4.47
N LEU A 19 -11.84 -8.75 5.25
CA LEU A 19 -12.44 -8.84 6.58
C LEU A 19 -11.76 -7.90 7.59
N TYR A 20 -10.44 -7.76 7.55
CA TYR A 20 -9.70 -6.80 8.38
C TYR A 20 -9.98 -5.35 7.98
N LYS A 21 -10.06 -5.10 6.68
CA LYS A 21 -10.50 -3.84 6.09
C LYS A 21 -11.87 -3.42 6.64
N ARG A 22 -12.86 -4.32 6.58
CA ARG A 22 -14.21 -4.09 7.17
C ARG A 22 -14.17 -3.89 8.69
N ALA A 23 -13.23 -4.53 9.38
CA ALA A 23 -13.03 -4.36 10.81
C ALA A 23 -12.20 -3.12 11.20
N LYS A 24 -11.86 -2.24 10.24
CA LYS A 24 -11.01 -1.04 10.42
C LYS A 24 -9.61 -1.34 10.99
N LYS A 25 -9.11 -2.55 10.79
CA LYS A 25 -7.75 -2.96 11.17
C LYS A 25 -6.83 -2.83 9.96
N TRP A 26 -6.50 -1.60 9.61
CA TRP A 26 -5.77 -1.24 8.39
C TRP A 26 -4.34 -1.79 8.37
N SER A 27 -3.59 -1.64 9.45
CA SER A 27 -2.20 -2.12 9.56
C SER A 27 -2.07 -3.62 9.29
N LYS A 28 -2.92 -4.44 9.93
CA LYS A 28 -2.94 -5.90 9.72
C LYS A 28 -3.35 -6.28 8.31
N SER A 29 -4.27 -5.52 7.70
CA SER A 29 -4.67 -5.75 6.32
C SER A 29 -3.51 -5.47 5.36
N VAL A 30 -2.81 -4.35 5.54
CA VAL A 30 -1.64 -3.97 4.72
C VAL A 30 -0.49 -4.97 4.90
N GLU A 31 -0.19 -5.41 6.13
CA GLU A 31 0.82 -6.44 6.38
C GLU A 31 0.50 -7.77 5.68
N LEU A 32 -0.78 -8.17 5.66
CA LEU A 32 -1.21 -9.38 4.97
C LEU A 32 -1.05 -9.23 3.46
N SER A 33 -1.48 -8.10 2.90
CA SER A 33 -1.30 -7.78 1.47
C SER A 33 0.18 -7.71 1.07
N LYS A 34 1.06 -7.17 1.94
CA LYS A 34 2.51 -7.16 1.76
C LYS A 34 3.08 -8.59 1.68
N LYS A 35 2.62 -9.50 2.56
CA LYS A 35 3.05 -10.93 2.54
C LYS A 35 2.60 -11.65 1.28
N ASP A 36 1.39 -11.36 0.82
CA ASP A 36 0.81 -12.01 -0.36
C ASP A 36 1.27 -11.36 -1.68
N LYS A 37 2.02 -10.26 -1.61
CA LYS A 37 2.47 -9.45 -2.77
C LYS A 37 1.33 -8.95 -3.65
N VAL A 38 0.17 -8.72 -3.03
CA VAL A 38 -1.02 -8.18 -3.71
C VAL A 38 -1.04 -6.67 -3.46
N TRP A 39 -0.42 -5.93 -4.37
CA TRP A 39 -0.18 -4.49 -4.20
C TRP A 39 -1.43 -3.65 -4.43
N ASP A 40 -2.26 -4.01 -5.40
CA ASP A 40 -3.50 -3.28 -5.71
C ASP A 40 -4.41 -3.15 -4.48
N GLU A 41 -4.58 -4.25 -3.75
CA GLU A 41 -5.39 -4.24 -2.53
C GLU A 41 -4.74 -3.50 -1.37
N ALA A 42 -3.40 -3.53 -1.28
CA ALA A 42 -2.68 -2.76 -0.27
C ALA A 42 -2.90 -1.25 -0.48
N ILE A 43 -2.87 -0.81 -1.75
CA ILE A 43 -3.06 0.57 -2.16
C ILE A 43 -4.51 1.01 -1.91
N ASP A 44 -5.50 0.22 -2.33
CA ASP A 44 -6.92 0.52 -2.06
C ASP A 44 -7.22 0.57 -0.56
N THR A 45 -6.58 -0.30 0.22
CA THR A 45 -6.74 -0.33 1.69
C THR A 45 -6.10 0.89 2.35
N ALA A 46 -4.96 1.36 1.84
CA ALA A 46 -4.31 2.58 2.32
C ALA A 46 -5.09 3.84 1.93
N ALA A 47 -5.70 3.87 0.74
CA ALA A 47 -6.56 4.97 0.33
C ALA A 47 -7.83 5.06 1.20
N GLU A 48 -8.44 3.92 1.51
CA GLU A 48 -9.64 3.86 2.37
C GLU A 48 -9.36 4.07 3.86
N SER A 49 -8.15 3.80 4.35
CA SER A 49 -7.84 4.01 5.77
C SER A 49 -7.90 5.49 6.15
N GLY A 50 -7.59 6.40 5.21
CA GLY A 50 -7.53 7.82 5.47
C GLY A 50 -6.33 8.24 6.34
N ASP A 51 -5.41 7.32 6.63
CA ASP A 51 -4.27 7.54 7.53
C ASP A 51 -2.98 7.81 6.74
N CYS A 52 -2.47 9.04 6.83
CA CYS A 52 -1.23 9.47 6.17
C CYS A 52 -0.03 8.57 6.52
N ALA A 53 0.09 8.13 7.78
CA ALA A 53 1.20 7.31 8.24
C ALA A 53 1.26 5.94 7.53
N ILE A 54 0.11 5.32 7.26
CA ILE A 54 0.04 4.02 6.57
C ILE A 54 0.40 4.18 5.09
N ALA A 55 -0.05 5.27 4.46
CA ALA A 55 0.26 5.57 3.06
C ALA A 55 1.76 5.87 2.87
N GLU A 56 2.37 6.66 3.77
CA GLU A 56 3.81 6.94 3.74
C GLU A 56 4.65 5.68 3.97
N GLU A 57 4.30 4.84 4.95
CA GLU A 57 5.00 3.57 5.20
C GLU A 57 4.93 2.63 3.99
N LEU A 58 3.77 2.57 3.33
CA LEU A 58 3.59 1.78 2.12
C LEU A 58 4.43 2.32 0.95
N LEU A 59 4.51 3.65 0.82
CA LEU A 59 5.29 4.33 -0.21
C LEU A 59 6.80 4.11 -0.01
N HIS A 60 7.30 4.24 1.22
CA HIS A 60 8.68 3.87 1.57
C HIS A 60 8.99 2.41 1.21
N PHE A 61 8.08 1.49 1.53
CA PHE A 61 8.24 0.08 1.21
C PHE A 61 8.34 -0.16 -0.31
N PHE A 62 7.53 0.51 -1.13
CA PHE A 62 7.61 0.37 -2.59
C PHE A 62 8.91 0.91 -3.18
N VAL A 63 9.43 2.00 -2.63
CA VAL A 63 10.72 2.57 -3.02
C VAL A 63 11.87 1.62 -2.68
N GLU A 64 11.89 1.03 -1.49
CA GLU A 64 12.89 0.04 -1.09
C GLU A 64 12.87 -1.20 -1.97
N GLN A 65 11.68 -1.68 -2.34
CA GLN A 65 11.50 -2.83 -3.24
C GLN A 65 11.72 -2.49 -4.72
N LYS A 66 11.99 -1.23 -5.07
CA LYS A 66 12.13 -0.71 -6.44
C LYS A 66 10.92 -1.02 -7.34
N LEU A 67 9.72 -0.97 -6.77
CA LEU A 67 8.45 -1.20 -7.48
C LEU A 67 7.89 0.13 -8.00
N ASN A 68 8.45 0.64 -9.09
CA ASN A 68 8.13 1.95 -9.65
C ASN A 68 6.65 2.08 -10.08
N ALA A 69 6.06 1.01 -10.59
CA ALA A 69 4.64 1.00 -11.01
C ALA A 69 3.69 1.13 -9.81
N CYS A 70 3.99 0.43 -8.70
CA CYS A 70 3.20 0.53 -7.47
C CYS A 70 3.37 1.90 -6.81
N PHE A 71 4.55 2.51 -6.92
CA PHE A 71 4.80 3.87 -6.45
C PHE A 71 3.89 4.89 -7.15
N ALA A 72 3.83 4.86 -8.50
CA ALA A 72 2.94 5.74 -9.27
C ALA A 72 1.45 5.49 -8.95
N ALA A 73 1.04 4.21 -8.85
CA ALA A 73 -0.34 3.86 -8.49
C ALA A 73 -0.73 4.37 -7.08
N THR A 74 0.19 4.29 -6.11
CA THR A 74 -0.01 4.80 -4.75
C THR A 74 -0.13 6.31 -4.74
N LEU A 75 0.71 7.02 -5.51
CA LEU A 75 0.63 8.47 -5.64
C LEU A 75 -0.70 8.94 -6.20
N TYR A 76 -1.21 8.24 -7.21
CA TYR A 76 -2.48 8.59 -7.85
C TYR A 76 -3.67 8.35 -6.92
N THR A 77 -3.73 7.18 -6.29
CA THR A 77 -4.86 6.78 -5.43
C THR A 77 -4.86 7.46 -4.07
N CYS A 78 -3.68 7.62 -3.46
CA CYS A 78 -3.51 8.21 -2.12
C CYS A 78 -3.12 9.69 -2.17
N TYR A 79 -3.34 10.38 -3.30
CA TYR A 79 -3.03 11.81 -3.46
C TYR A 79 -3.49 12.72 -2.31
N PRO A 80 -4.75 12.63 -1.79
CA PRO A 80 -5.18 13.51 -0.70
C PRO A 80 -4.50 13.23 0.65
N LEU A 81 -3.83 12.07 0.79
CA LEU A 81 -3.22 11.62 2.04
C LEU A 81 -1.71 11.91 2.09
N LEU A 82 -1.07 12.08 0.94
CA LEU A 82 0.38 12.19 0.83
C LEU A 82 0.82 13.65 0.83
N ARG A 83 1.86 13.95 1.60
CA ARG A 83 2.49 15.27 1.58
C ARG A 83 3.38 15.40 0.34
N PRO A 84 3.19 16.43 -0.49
CA PRO A 84 3.96 16.59 -1.73
C PRO A 84 5.47 16.74 -1.48
N ASP A 85 5.86 17.37 -0.37
CA ASP A 85 7.27 17.56 0.00
C ASP A 85 7.99 16.21 0.21
N VAL A 86 7.34 15.28 0.90
CA VAL A 86 7.88 13.94 1.20
C VAL A 86 7.99 13.11 -0.08
N VAL A 87 6.97 13.19 -0.94
CA VAL A 87 6.98 12.51 -2.24
C VAL A 87 8.11 13.03 -3.12
N MET A 88 8.32 14.34 -3.15
CA MET A 88 9.37 14.96 -3.97
C MET A 88 10.77 14.61 -3.46
N GLU A 89 10.98 14.61 -2.14
CA GLU A 89 12.24 14.17 -1.53
C GLU A 89 12.54 12.71 -1.87
N LEU A 90 11.54 11.82 -1.74
CA LEU A 90 11.70 10.39 -2.01
C LEU A 90 11.93 10.10 -3.49
N SER A 91 11.23 10.79 -4.38
CA SER A 91 11.42 10.64 -5.82
C SER A 91 12.79 11.14 -6.27
N TRP A 92 13.25 12.28 -5.75
CA TRP A 92 14.57 12.81 -6.07
C TRP A 92 15.70 11.90 -5.56
N ARG A 93 15.63 11.43 -4.32
CA ARG A 93 16.68 10.55 -3.74
C ARG A 93 16.81 9.21 -4.46
N ASN A 94 15.72 8.69 -5.01
CA ASN A 94 15.68 7.36 -5.63
C ASN A 94 15.66 7.41 -7.16
N GLY A 95 15.75 8.60 -7.77
CA GLY A 95 15.74 8.77 -9.23
C GLY A 95 14.39 8.39 -9.87
N LEU A 96 13.29 8.53 -9.14
CA LEU A 96 11.92 8.17 -9.58
C LEU A 96 11.13 9.37 -10.11
N ASN A 97 11.80 10.47 -10.48
CA ASN A 97 11.15 11.70 -10.93
C ASN A 97 10.22 11.48 -12.13
N ASP A 98 10.61 10.60 -13.06
CA ASP A 98 9.79 10.27 -14.25
C ASP A 98 8.49 9.52 -13.89
N PHE A 99 8.41 8.93 -12.69
CA PHE A 99 7.21 8.23 -12.20
C PHE A 99 6.40 9.07 -11.21
N ALA A 100 6.98 10.15 -10.68
CA ALA A 100 6.34 11.06 -9.75
C ALA A 100 5.59 12.19 -10.47
N MET A 101 6.03 12.55 -11.67
CA MET A 101 5.33 13.47 -12.57
C MET A 101 4.54 12.68 -13.63
N PRO A 102 3.23 12.91 -13.77
CA PRO A 102 2.44 12.36 -14.89
C PRO A 102 2.82 12.99 -16.24
#